data_AF-X0UE73-F1
#
_entry.id   AF-X0UE73-F1
#
_cell.length_a   1.000
_cell.length_b   1.000
_cell.length_c   1.000
_cell.angle_alpha   90.00
_cell.angle_beta   90.00
_cell.angle_gamma   90.00
#
_symmetry.space_group_name_H-M   'P 1'
#
loop_
_entity.id
_entity.type
_entity.pdbx_description
1 polymer ?
#
loop_
_entity_poly.entity_id
_entity_poly.type
_entity_poly.pdbx_seq_one_letter_code
_entity_poly.pdbx_strand_id
1 'polypeptide(L)'
;VDPRKAVGEWIDKNVEKAPAAHLGRQKRLADEALLRALPDIRFTSMLLRQWPVAQKPPAPLKSNNLFIISKAGFVHHFTDIRVFLNVFLRNMGGQPALKTDQAKQQAARAWLCLSQEFRTDGMFTFKVHVGEVSINKTDGTSRVIGEATVEPKGGDKGYIKATLTFNSRGRLIKLRESKKLTPGVRPICQSTKLLDRDPIVRKMAEMEILLMGRRCEPYIRRQREKARGELRAAIDRIWRRVLAEEAEWNR
;
A
#
# COMPACT_ATOMS: atom_id res chain seq x y z
N VAL A 1 10.06 -5.00 20.88
CA VAL A 1 10.73 -5.40 19.61
C VAL A 1 10.58 -4.27 18.60
N ASP A 2 11.68 -3.81 18.00
CA ASP A 2 11.63 -2.86 16.89
C ASP A 2 11.05 -3.57 15.64
N PRO A 3 9.87 -3.14 15.13
CA PRO A 3 9.24 -3.76 13.96
C PRO A 3 10.15 -3.80 12.73
N ARG A 4 10.96 -2.75 12.51
CA ARG A 4 11.80 -2.64 11.31
C ARG A 4 12.93 -3.67 11.35
N LYS A 5 13.59 -3.79 12.50
CA LYS A 5 14.64 -4.79 12.71
C LYS A 5 14.11 -6.21 12.55
N ALA A 6 12.99 -6.54 13.20
CA ALA A 6 12.39 -7.87 13.12
C ALA A 6 11.98 -8.27 11.70
N VAL A 7 11.41 -7.34 10.92
CA VAL A 7 11.07 -7.60 9.51
C VAL A 7 12.33 -7.73 8.65
N GLY A 8 13.38 -6.93 8.91
CA GLY A 8 14.67 -7.06 8.25
C GLY A 8 15.29 -8.45 8.45
N GLU A 9 15.36 -8.91 9.70
CA GLU A 9 15.87 -10.25 10.05
C GLU A 9 15.03 -11.37 9.41
N TRP A 10 13.70 -11.22 9.37
CA TRP A 10 12.84 -12.17 8.68
C TRP A 10 13.15 -12.22 7.18
N ILE A 11 13.33 -11.07 6.54
CA ILE A 11 13.66 -10.99 5.11
C ILE A 11 15.01 -11.65 4.84
N ASP A 12 16.05 -11.29 5.58
CA ASP A 12 17.40 -11.82 5.36
C ASP A 12 17.46 -13.35 5.56
N LYS A 13 16.61 -13.89 6.43
CA LYS A 13 16.49 -15.34 6.66
C LYS A 13 15.67 -16.07 5.59
N ASN A 14 14.62 -15.46 5.05
CA ASN A 14 13.61 -16.15 4.23
C ASN A 14 13.62 -15.76 2.74
N VAL A 15 14.39 -14.75 2.35
CA VAL A 15 14.46 -14.27 0.97
C VAL A 15 15.87 -14.53 0.43
N GLU A 16 15.98 -15.47 -0.51
CA GLU A 16 17.26 -15.76 -1.14
C GLU A 16 17.77 -14.58 -1.97
N LYS A 17 19.08 -14.33 -1.89
CA LYS A 17 19.84 -13.48 -2.82
C LYS A 17 19.43 -12.00 -2.87
N ALA A 18 18.78 -11.47 -1.83
CA ALA A 18 18.53 -10.03 -1.73
C ALA A 18 18.45 -9.55 -0.28
N PRO A 19 19.46 -8.80 0.21
CA PRO A 19 19.42 -8.23 1.56
C PRO A 19 18.23 -7.27 1.70
N ALA A 20 17.61 -7.24 2.88
CA ALA A 20 16.43 -6.42 3.15
C ALA A 20 16.63 -4.93 2.82
N ALA A 21 17.86 -4.43 2.95
CA ALA A 21 18.24 -3.06 2.61
C ALA A 21 17.96 -2.67 1.14
N HIS A 22 17.85 -3.65 0.23
CA HIS A 22 17.68 -3.41 -1.21
C HIS A 22 16.25 -3.64 -1.72
N LEU A 23 15.36 -4.20 -0.90
CA LEU A 23 14.03 -4.68 -1.28
C LEU A 23 12.91 -3.67 -1.01
N GLY A 24 13.20 -2.38 -1.07
CA GLY A 24 12.18 -1.33 -0.94
C GLY A 24 11.94 -0.82 0.49
N ARG A 25 11.00 0.11 0.62
CA ARG A 25 10.78 0.85 1.87
C ARG A 25 9.71 0.15 2.72
N GLN A 26 10.10 -0.26 3.91
CA GLN A 26 9.18 -0.70 4.95
C GLN A 26 8.44 0.53 5.53
N LYS A 27 7.13 0.40 5.72
CA LYS A 27 6.27 1.39 6.36
C LYS A 27 5.64 0.77 7.59
N ARG A 28 5.91 1.35 8.77
CA ARG A 28 5.17 0.99 9.98
C ARG A 28 3.74 1.49 9.86
N LEU A 29 2.77 0.61 10.10
CA LEU A 29 1.36 0.98 10.18
C LEU A 29 1.05 1.28 11.65
N ALA A 30 0.77 2.55 11.94
CA ALA A 30 0.56 3.06 13.29
C ALA A 30 -0.73 3.89 13.41
N ASP A 31 -1.72 3.61 12.56
CA ASP A 31 -3.05 4.23 12.70
C ASP A 31 -3.62 3.91 14.09
N GLU A 32 -4.17 4.93 14.78
CA GLU A 32 -4.62 4.77 16.15
C GLU A 32 -5.72 3.72 16.30
N ALA A 33 -6.66 3.63 15.34
CA ALA A 33 -7.73 2.66 15.41
C ALA A 33 -7.17 1.23 15.26
N LEU A 34 -6.16 1.06 14.42
CA LEU A 34 -5.43 -0.22 14.30
C LEU A 34 -4.74 -0.61 15.61
N LEU A 35 -4.04 0.34 16.25
CA LEU A 35 -3.34 0.09 17.51
C LEU A 35 -4.30 -0.18 18.66
N ARG A 36 -5.49 0.44 18.69
CA ARG A 36 -6.52 0.18 19.70
C ARG A 36 -7.23 -1.15 19.48
N ALA A 37 -7.51 -1.50 18.23
CA ALA A 37 -8.18 -2.75 17.89
C ALA A 37 -7.29 -3.97 18.14
N LEU A 38 -5.98 -3.86 17.91
CA LEU A 38 -5.02 -4.96 18.02
C LEU A 38 -3.75 -4.51 18.78
N PRO A 39 -3.87 -4.26 20.10
CA PRO A 39 -2.84 -3.58 20.90
C PRO A 39 -1.55 -4.39 21.08
N ASP A 40 -1.61 -5.71 21.00
CA ASP A 40 -0.46 -6.61 21.15
C ASP A 40 0.21 -6.98 19.81
N ILE A 41 -0.26 -6.40 18.71
CA ILE A 41 0.26 -6.67 17.36
C ILE A 41 0.87 -5.38 16.81
N ARG A 42 2.01 -5.52 16.13
CA ARG A 42 2.61 -4.44 15.35
C ARG A 42 2.52 -4.81 13.88
N PHE A 43 2.28 -3.82 13.04
CA PHE A 43 2.07 -4.01 11.61
C PHE A 43 3.11 -3.23 10.82
N THR A 44 3.68 -3.89 9.82
CA THR A 44 4.60 -3.28 8.87
C THR A 44 4.19 -3.69 7.47
N SER A 45 3.96 -2.71 6.58
CA SER A 45 3.77 -2.99 5.17
C SER A 45 5.08 -2.79 4.41
N MET A 46 5.24 -3.55 3.33
CA MET A 46 6.33 -3.40 2.39
C MET A 46 5.77 -3.52 0.97
N LEU A 47 5.92 -2.43 0.23
CA LEU A 47 5.54 -2.35 -1.18
C LEU A 47 6.79 -2.53 -2.05
N LEU A 48 6.81 -3.59 -2.85
CA LEU A 48 7.74 -3.74 -3.96
C LEU A 48 7.09 -3.09 -5.18
N ARG A 49 7.57 -1.90 -5.52
CA ARG A 49 6.94 -1.04 -6.51
C ARG A 49 6.88 -1.74 -7.87
N GLN A 50 5.69 -1.68 -8.47
CA GLN A 50 5.50 -2.02 -9.88
C GLN A 50 5.71 -0.80 -10.79
N TRP A 51 5.57 0.40 -10.23
CA TRP A 51 5.59 1.66 -10.94
C TRP A 51 6.47 2.70 -10.23
N PRO A 52 7.17 3.56 -10.98
CA PRO A 52 7.30 3.59 -12.44
C PRO A 52 8.25 2.52 -13.02
N VAL A 53 8.82 1.68 -12.15
CA VAL A 53 9.75 0.62 -12.54
C VAL A 53 9.33 -0.64 -11.81
N ALA A 54 8.96 -1.66 -12.58
CA ALA A 54 8.57 -2.93 -12.01
C ALA A 54 9.79 -3.65 -11.43
N GLN A 55 9.79 -3.81 -10.11
CA GLN A 55 10.72 -4.72 -9.45
C GLN A 55 10.07 -6.10 -9.43
N LYS A 56 10.71 -7.12 -10.01
CA LYS A 56 10.28 -8.50 -9.83
C LYS A 56 10.51 -8.87 -8.36
N PRO A 57 9.45 -9.19 -7.58
CA PRO A 57 9.61 -9.61 -6.20
C PRO A 57 10.42 -10.91 -6.11
N PRO A 58 11.45 -11.00 -5.26
CA PRO A 58 12.05 -12.29 -4.93
C PRO A 58 11.07 -13.10 -4.08
N ALA A 59 11.02 -14.41 -4.28
CA ALA A 59 10.17 -15.27 -3.46
C ALA A 59 10.64 -15.25 -1.97
N PRO A 60 9.71 -15.32 -1.00
CA PRO A 60 8.26 -15.43 -1.13
C PRO A 60 7.52 -14.08 -1.24
N LEU A 61 8.24 -12.96 -1.37
CA LEU A 61 7.64 -11.63 -1.42
C LEU A 61 6.77 -11.44 -2.68
N LYS A 62 5.77 -10.58 -2.57
CA LYS A 62 4.96 -10.07 -3.71
C LYS A 62 5.04 -8.56 -3.77
N SER A 63 4.31 -7.94 -4.70
CA SER A 63 4.24 -6.47 -4.76
C SER A 63 3.73 -5.86 -3.46
N ASN A 64 2.75 -6.50 -2.82
CA ASN A 64 2.21 -6.09 -1.52
C ASN A 64 2.53 -7.14 -0.46
N ASN A 65 3.16 -6.71 0.62
CA ASN A 65 3.48 -7.57 1.75
C ASN A 65 3.02 -6.88 3.04
N LEU A 66 2.34 -7.64 3.88
CA LEU A 66 2.02 -7.24 5.24
C LEU A 66 2.75 -8.18 6.21
N PHE A 67 3.46 -7.59 7.16
CA PHE A 67 4.08 -8.29 8.26
C PHE A 67 3.35 -7.93 9.54
N ILE A 68 3.05 -8.95 10.35
CA ILE A 68 2.62 -8.76 11.73
C ILE A 68 3.73 -9.24 12.65
N ILE A 69 3.98 -8.48 13.71
CA ILE A 69 4.90 -8.85 14.78
C ILE A 69 4.06 -8.99 16.05
N SER A 70 4.03 -10.20 16.60
CA SER A 70 3.35 -10.47 17.86
C SER A 70 4.12 -9.87 19.05
N LYS A 71 3.47 -9.77 20.21
CA LYS A 71 4.12 -9.37 21.47
C LYS A 71 5.35 -10.22 21.82
N ALA A 72 5.33 -11.51 21.47
CA ALA A 72 6.43 -12.44 21.65
C ALA A 72 7.57 -12.28 20.61
N GLY A 73 7.42 -11.37 19.65
CA GLY A 73 8.42 -11.10 18.62
C GLY A 73 8.33 -11.97 17.38
N PHE A 74 7.39 -12.91 17.30
CA PHE A 74 7.18 -13.72 16.10
C PHE A 74 6.67 -12.86 14.94
N VAL A 75 7.32 -13.00 13.79
CA VAL A 75 6.97 -12.32 12.54
C VAL A 75 6.18 -13.28 11.66
N HIS A 76 4.98 -12.87 11.24
CA HIS A 76 4.23 -13.58 10.19
C HIS A 76 4.10 -12.68 8.95
N HIS A 77 4.30 -13.28 7.78
CA HIS A 77 4.25 -12.63 6.49
C HIS A 77 2.98 -13.01 5.73
N PHE A 78 2.31 -12.02 5.17
CA PHE A 78 1.11 -12.19 4.36
C PHE A 78 1.24 -11.48 3.02
N THR A 79 0.81 -12.16 1.96
CA THR A 79 0.72 -11.63 0.59
C THR A 79 -0.69 -11.76 0.01
N ASP A 80 -1.61 -12.41 0.72
CA ASP A 80 -3.01 -12.58 0.34
C ASP A 80 -3.92 -12.15 1.49
N ILE A 81 -4.78 -11.17 1.23
CA ILE A 81 -5.75 -10.64 2.19
C ILE A 81 -6.76 -11.70 2.65
N ARG A 82 -7.05 -12.72 1.85
CA ARG A 82 -7.97 -13.81 2.23
C ARG A 82 -7.39 -14.68 3.33
N VAL A 83 -6.07 -14.91 3.29
CA VAL A 83 -5.35 -15.61 4.36
C VAL A 83 -5.32 -14.73 5.61
N PHE A 84 -5.01 -13.45 5.43
CA PHE A 84 -4.95 -12.49 6.53
C PHE A 84 -6.33 -12.26 7.20
N LEU A 85 -7.43 -12.31 6.45
CA LEU A 85 -8.80 -12.17 6.96
C LEU A 85 -9.07 -13.12 8.14
N ASN A 86 -8.67 -14.38 8.01
CA ASN A 86 -8.86 -15.38 9.06
C ASN A 86 -8.05 -15.03 10.31
N VAL A 87 -6.83 -14.52 10.13
CA VAL A 87 -5.98 -14.06 11.23
C VAL A 87 -6.60 -12.84 11.91
N PHE A 88 -7.11 -11.89 11.14
CA PHE A 88 -7.79 -10.71 11.69
C PHE A 88 -9.03 -11.11 12.49
N LEU A 89 -9.90 -11.97 11.94
CA LEU A 89 -11.10 -12.46 12.63
C LEU A 89 -10.75 -13.20 13.93
N ARG A 90 -9.74 -14.07 13.92
CA ARG A 90 -9.31 -14.80 15.13
C ARG A 90 -8.78 -13.87 16.21
N ASN A 91 -7.90 -12.93 15.83
CA ASN A 91 -7.35 -11.98 16.79
C ASN A 91 -8.45 -11.08 17.36
N MET A 92 -9.32 -10.51 16.52
CA MET A 92 -10.44 -9.69 16.97
C MET A 92 -11.48 -10.46 17.79
N GLY A 93 -11.73 -11.73 17.46
CA GLY A 93 -12.65 -12.59 18.20
C GLY A 93 -12.13 -13.02 19.58
N GLY A 94 -10.80 -13.07 19.73
CA GLY A 94 -10.10 -13.35 20.99
C GLY A 94 -9.91 -12.13 21.89
N GLN A 95 -10.04 -10.91 21.35
CA GLN A 95 -10.01 -9.68 22.14
C GLN A 95 -11.24 -9.57 23.07
N PRO A 96 -11.18 -8.73 24.12
CA PRO A 96 -12.36 -8.36 24.89
C PRO A 96 -13.49 -7.88 23.97
N ALA A 97 -14.72 -8.20 24.36
CA ALA A 97 -15.92 -7.80 23.64
C ALA A 97 -15.92 -6.29 23.30
N LEU A 98 -16.14 -5.96 22.03
CA LEU A 98 -16.29 -4.57 21.58
C LEU A 98 -17.70 -4.10 21.91
N LYS A 99 -17.89 -3.64 23.16
CA LYS A 99 -19.20 -3.26 23.68
C LYS A 99 -19.68 -1.91 23.17
N THR A 100 -18.76 -0.99 22.88
CA THR A 100 -19.11 0.37 22.43
C THR A 100 -19.11 0.46 20.91
N ASP A 101 -19.94 1.35 20.39
CA ASP A 101 -20.02 1.60 18.95
C ASP A 101 -18.73 2.20 18.40
N GLN A 102 -18.06 3.06 19.18
CA GLN A 102 -16.74 3.58 18.86
C GLN A 102 -15.70 2.46 18.68
N ALA A 103 -15.70 1.43 19.53
CA ALA A 103 -14.76 0.31 19.41
C ALA A 103 -15.03 -0.52 18.14
N LYS A 104 -16.31 -0.73 17.79
CA LYS A 104 -16.70 -1.42 16.55
C LYS A 104 -16.32 -0.61 15.30
N GLN A 105 -16.47 0.72 15.34
CA GLN A 105 -16.01 1.63 14.29
C GLN A 105 -14.48 1.61 14.14
N GLN A 106 -13.74 1.59 15.26
CA GLN A 106 -12.29 1.44 15.23
C GLN A 106 -11.86 0.11 14.60
N ALA A 107 -12.56 -0.99 14.88
CA ALA A 107 -12.30 -2.27 14.22
C ALA A 107 -12.54 -2.20 12.70
N ALA A 108 -13.59 -1.52 12.24
CA ALA A 108 -13.84 -1.31 10.82
C ALA A 108 -12.76 -0.46 10.16
N ARG A 109 -12.32 0.63 10.82
CA ARG A 109 -11.21 1.48 10.37
C ARG A 109 -9.91 0.68 10.29
N ALA A 110 -9.58 -0.08 11.33
CA ALA A 110 -8.40 -0.93 11.38
C ALA A 110 -8.36 -1.92 10.20
N TRP A 111 -9.49 -2.56 9.89
CA TRP A 111 -9.58 -3.44 8.72
C TRP A 111 -9.31 -2.69 7.40
N LEU A 112 -9.93 -1.53 7.20
CA LEU A 112 -9.75 -0.74 5.97
C LEU A 112 -8.29 -0.26 5.80
N CYS A 113 -7.67 0.20 6.89
CA CYS A 113 -6.26 0.60 6.92
C CYS A 113 -5.31 -0.55 6.56
N LEU A 114 -5.67 -1.79 6.89
CA LEU A 114 -4.88 -2.97 6.51
C LEU A 114 -5.19 -3.43 5.09
N SER A 115 -6.47 -3.44 4.72
CA SER A 115 -6.94 -3.89 3.40
C SER A 115 -6.32 -3.07 2.27
N GLN A 116 -6.25 -1.74 2.42
CA GLN A 116 -5.61 -0.86 1.42
C GLN A 116 -4.16 -1.25 1.11
N GLU A 117 -3.41 -1.77 2.09
CA GLU A 117 -1.99 -2.11 1.92
C GLU A 117 -1.81 -3.36 1.03
N PHE A 118 -2.84 -4.22 0.91
CA PHE A 118 -2.89 -5.32 -0.06
C PHE A 118 -3.34 -4.91 -1.46
N ARG A 119 -3.82 -3.67 -1.65
CA ARG A 119 -4.42 -3.18 -2.90
C ARG A 119 -3.68 -2.02 -3.53
N THR A 120 -2.87 -1.31 -2.76
CA THR A 120 -2.09 -0.18 -3.28
C THR A 120 -0.96 -0.65 -4.18
N ASP A 121 -0.79 -0.02 -5.32
CA ASP A 121 0.40 -0.15 -6.18
C ASP A 121 1.45 0.94 -5.87
N GLY A 122 1.21 1.74 -4.82
CA GLY A 122 1.98 2.92 -4.46
C GLY A 122 1.47 4.22 -5.06
N MET A 123 0.42 4.18 -5.90
CA MET A 123 -0.16 5.36 -6.55
C MET A 123 -1.52 5.74 -5.94
N PHE A 124 -2.31 4.74 -5.54
CA PHE A 124 -3.56 5.00 -4.83
C PHE A 124 -3.34 5.72 -3.49
N THR A 125 -4.02 6.85 -3.33
CA THR A 125 -4.22 7.51 -2.03
C THR A 125 -5.66 7.25 -1.58
N PHE A 126 -5.83 6.76 -0.35
CA PHE A 126 -7.14 6.43 0.20
C PHE A 126 -7.51 7.38 1.33
N LYS A 127 -8.79 7.78 1.36
CA LYS A 127 -9.45 8.40 2.51
C LYS A 127 -10.41 7.41 3.15
N VAL A 128 -10.23 7.17 4.44
CA VAL A 128 -11.06 6.21 5.20
C VAL A 128 -12.21 6.95 5.88
N HIS A 129 -13.43 6.52 5.58
CA HIS A 129 -14.68 6.96 6.18
C HIS A 129 -15.36 5.77 6.84
N VAL A 130 -15.66 5.85 8.14
CA VAL A 130 -16.40 4.80 8.85
C VAL A 130 -17.77 5.35 9.21
N GLY A 131 -18.81 4.62 8.81
CA GLY A 131 -20.20 4.98 9.09
C GLY A 131 -20.63 4.66 10.51
N GLU A 132 -21.89 4.95 10.79
CA GLU A 132 -22.52 4.64 12.08
C GLU A 132 -22.74 3.14 12.29
N VAL A 133 -22.92 2.77 13.55
CA VAL A 133 -23.23 1.38 13.92
C VAL A 133 -24.74 1.18 13.83
N SER A 134 -25.16 0.27 12.96
CA SER A 134 -26.56 -0.15 12.84
C SER A 134 -26.80 -1.41 13.67
N ILE A 135 -27.89 -1.44 14.44
CA ILE A 135 -28.27 -2.60 15.26
C ILE A 135 -29.43 -3.32 14.56
N ASN A 136 -29.25 -4.61 14.29
CA ASN A 136 -30.33 -5.48 13.87
C ASN A 136 -31.08 -5.98 15.12
N LYS A 137 -32.30 -5.47 15.32
CA LYS A 137 -33.12 -5.82 16.49
C LYS A 137 -33.62 -7.26 16.46
N THR A 138 -33.67 -7.90 15.29
CA THR A 138 -34.24 -9.25 15.12
C THR A 138 -33.33 -10.36 15.60
N ASP A 139 -32.01 -10.22 15.45
CA ASP A 139 -31.01 -11.23 15.85
C ASP A 139 -30.01 -10.72 16.91
N GLY A 140 -30.20 -9.48 17.38
CA GLY A 140 -29.32 -8.83 18.35
C GLY A 140 -27.90 -8.57 17.82
N THR A 141 -27.68 -8.66 16.51
CA THR A 141 -26.37 -8.36 15.91
C THR A 141 -26.23 -6.86 15.66
N SER A 142 -24.99 -6.38 15.67
CA SER A 142 -24.66 -5.03 15.23
C SER A 142 -23.77 -5.08 14.00
N ARG A 143 -23.97 -4.14 13.09
CA ARG A 143 -23.29 -4.04 11.81
C ARG A 143 -22.66 -2.66 11.66
N VAL A 144 -21.38 -2.67 11.29
CA VAL A 144 -20.63 -1.46 10.95
C VAL A 144 -20.22 -1.54 9.49
N ILE A 145 -20.45 -0.45 8.77
CA ILE A 145 -20.03 -0.30 7.38
C ILE A 145 -18.98 0.81 7.35
N GLY A 146 -17.84 0.52 6.74
CA GLY A 146 -16.83 1.52 6.45
C GLY A 146 -16.39 1.46 5.00
N GLU A 147 -15.83 2.55 4.51
CA GLU A 147 -15.34 2.69 3.15
C GLU A 147 -13.98 3.41 3.14
N ALA A 148 -13.05 2.91 2.33
CA ALA A 148 -11.84 3.62 1.96
C ALA A 148 -11.97 4.05 0.49
N THR A 149 -12.18 5.34 0.26
CA THR A 149 -12.39 5.92 -1.07
C THR A 149 -11.07 6.42 -1.63
N VAL A 150 -10.82 6.18 -2.92
CA VAL A 150 -9.62 6.68 -3.60
C VAL A 150 -9.76 8.18 -3.84
N GLU A 151 -8.76 8.96 -3.45
CA GLU A 151 -8.67 10.37 -3.81
C GLU A 151 -8.33 10.49 -5.31
N PRO A 152 -9.21 11.11 -6.13
CA PRO A 152 -8.99 11.14 -7.56
C PRO A 152 -7.72 11.90 -7.95
N LYS A 153 -6.75 11.20 -8.55
CA LYS A 153 -5.51 11.78 -9.08
C LYS A 153 -5.00 10.95 -10.25
N GLY A 154 -4.70 11.60 -11.37
CA GLY A 154 -4.14 10.92 -12.55
C GLY A 154 -5.03 9.80 -13.13
N GLY A 155 -6.35 9.90 -12.95
CA GLY A 155 -7.32 8.87 -13.36
C GLY A 155 -7.63 7.79 -12.32
N ASP A 156 -6.94 7.80 -11.16
CA ASP A 156 -7.24 6.90 -10.06
C ASP A 156 -8.64 7.16 -9.51
N LYS A 157 -9.43 6.10 -9.33
CA LYS A 157 -10.75 6.18 -8.69
C LYS A 157 -11.16 4.85 -8.11
N GLY A 158 -12.15 4.89 -7.22
CA GLY A 158 -12.74 3.69 -6.66
C GLY A 158 -12.87 3.70 -5.15
N TYR A 159 -13.17 2.53 -4.60
CA TYR A 159 -13.35 2.32 -3.17
C TYR A 159 -13.04 0.88 -2.74
N ILE A 160 -12.82 0.72 -1.43
CA ILE A 160 -12.86 -0.55 -0.69
C ILE A 160 -13.94 -0.38 0.38
N LYS A 161 -14.97 -1.24 0.36
CA LYS A 161 -16.07 -1.22 1.32
C LYS A 161 -15.99 -2.46 2.20
N ALA A 162 -16.06 -2.24 3.51
CA ALA A 162 -16.04 -3.31 4.50
C ALA A 162 -17.35 -3.29 5.30
N THR A 163 -17.87 -4.48 5.59
CA THR A 163 -19.01 -4.68 6.47
C THR A 163 -18.64 -5.69 7.54
N LEU A 164 -18.58 -5.22 8.78
CA LEU A 164 -18.28 -6.02 9.96
C LEU A 164 -19.58 -6.30 10.70
N THR A 165 -19.80 -7.55 11.09
CA THR A 165 -20.97 -7.96 11.88
C THR A 165 -20.50 -8.53 13.22
N PHE A 166 -21.06 -7.99 14.28
CA PHE A 166 -20.78 -8.36 15.66
C PHE A 166 -22.00 -9.04 16.26
N ASN A 167 -21.80 -10.09 17.05
CA ASN A 167 -22.88 -10.70 17.81
C ASN A 167 -23.32 -9.81 18.99
N SER A 168 -24.36 -10.22 19.69
CA SER A 168 -24.89 -9.53 20.88
C SER A 168 -23.87 -9.37 22.03
N ARG A 169 -22.82 -10.20 22.04
CA ARG A 169 -21.70 -10.10 22.98
C ARG A 169 -20.59 -9.17 22.50
N GLY A 170 -20.76 -8.45 21.39
CA GLY A 170 -19.75 -7.53 20.84
C GLY A 170 -18.55 -8.23 20.20
N ARG A 171 -18.64 -9.53 19.88
CA ARG A 171 -17.57 -10.26 19.17
C ARG A 171 -17.78 -10.18 17.67
N LEU A 172 -16.71 -9.92 16.92
CA LEU A 172 -16.72 -9.93 15.46
C LEU A 172 -16.92 -11.38 14.97
N ILE A 173 -18.05 -11.64 14.31
CA ILE A 173 -18.41 -12.97 13.80
C ILE A 173 -18.30 -13.08 12.28
N LYS A 174 -18.33 -11.94 11.58
CA LYS A 174 -18.31 -11.91 10.12
C LYS A 174 -17.72 -10.61 9.60
N LEU A 175 -16.91 -10.73 8.56
CA LEU A 175 -16.38 -9.59 7.82
C LEU A 175 -16.58 -9.88 6.33
N ARG A 176 -17.18 -8.92 5.62
CA ARG A 176 -17.30 -8.92 4.17
C ARG A 176 -16.58 -7.69 3.60
N GLU A 177 -15.85 -7.89 2.52
CA GLU A 177 -15.21 -6.83 1.76
C GLU A 177 -15.71 -6.87 0.32
N SER A 178 -16.04 -5.70 -0.23
CA SER A 178 -16.17 -5.49 -1.66
C SER A 178 -15.27 -4.33 -2.08
N LYS A 179 -14.87 -4.31 -3.35
CA LYS A 179 -14.00 -3.26 -3.87
C LYS A 179 -14.30 -2.99 -5.33
N LYS A 180 -14.06 -1.75 -5.75
CA LYS A 180 -14.02 -1.34 -7.15
C LYS A 180 -12.90 -0.34 -7.27
N LEU A 181 -11.75 -0.76 -7.77
CA LEU A 181 -10.59 0.11 -7.97
C LEU A 181 -10.30 0.18 -9.45
N THR A 182 -10.13 1.39 -9.96
CA THR A 182 -9.72 1.64 -11.34
C THR A 182 -8.41 2.42 -11.28
N PRO A 183 -7.28 1.81 -11.67
CA PRO A 183 -6.03 2.53 -11.78
C PRO A 183 -6.15 3.55 -12.92
N GLY A 184 -5.64 4.74 -12.68
CA GLY A 184 -5.38 5.74 -13.69
C GLY A 184 -4.16 5.39 -14.54
N VAL A 185 -3.59 6.40 -15.20
CA VAL A 185 -2.43 6.19 -16.07
C VAL A 185 -1.23 5.74 -15.23
N ARG A 186 -0.53 4.72 -15.70
CA ARG A 186 0.68 4.15 -15.09
C ARG A 186 1.79 4.13 -16.15
N PRO A 187 2.55 5.21 -16.31
CA PRO A 187 3.71 5.22 -17.21
C PRO A 187 4.87 4.41 -16.62
N ILE A 188 5.57 3.67 -17.47
CA ILE A 188 6.86 3.02 -17.12
C ILE A 188 7.97 4.02 -17.45
N CYS A 189 9.02 4.11 -16.64
CA CYS A 189 10.13 4.97 -17.02
C CYS A 189 10.95 4.40 -18.17
N GLN A 190 10.81 4.99 -19.35
CA GLN A 190 11.52 4.65 -20.59
C GLN A 190 12.74 5.56 -20.83
N SER A 191 13.47 5.98 -19.80
CA SER A 191 14.60 6.93 -19.97
C SER A 191 15.71 6.44 -20.90
N THR A 192 15.85 5.13 -21.08
CA THR A 192 16.79 4.53 -22.04
C THR A 192 16.35 4.68 -23.50
N LYS A 193 15.11 5.11 -23.74
CA LYS A 193 14.51 5.32 -25.07
C LYS A 193 14.52 6.77 -25.53
N LEU A 194 15.13 7.68 -24.77
CA LEU A 194 15.25 9.10 -25.12
C LEU A 194 16.06 9.35 -26.40
N LEU A 195 16.87 8.38 -26.83
CA LEU A 195 17.64 8.41 -28.08
C LEU A 195 17.22 7.27 -29.03
N ASP A 196 16.01 6.72 -28.89
CA ASP A 196 15.51 5.72 -29.84
C ASP A 196 15.54 6.28 -31.27
N ARG A 197 15.76 5.45 -32.29
CA ARG A 197 15.87 5.92 -33.69
C ARG A 197 14.53 6.49 -34.18
N ASP A 198 13.43 5.89 -33.72
CA ASP A 198 12.09 6.35 -34.04
C ASP A 198 11.72 7.61 -33.23
N PRO A 199 11.44 8.76 -33.88
CA PRO A 199 11.01 9.98 -33.19
C PRO A 199 9.74 9.81 -32.36
N ILE A 200 8.84 8.90 -32.73
CA ILE A 200 7.60 8.62 -31.99
C ILE A 200 7.96 7.97 -30.65
N VAL A 201 8.86 6.97 -30.65
CA VAL A 201 9.32 6.30 -29.43
C VAL A 201 10.03 7.29 -28.50
N ARG A 202 10.87 8.20 -29.04
CA ARG A 202 11.49 9.28 -28.24
C ARG A 202 10.43 10.16 -27.58
N LYS A 203 9.43 10.60 -28.36
CA LYS A 203 8.35 11.46 -27.87
C LYS A 203 7.51 10.76 -26.79
N MET A 204 7.22 9.47 -26.94
CA MET A 204 6.54 8.68 -25.93
C MET A 204 7.36 8.60 -24.63
N ALA A 205 8.65 8.30 -24.73
CA ALA A 205 9.54 8.23 -23.57
C ALA A 205 9.62 9.56 -22.81
N GLU A 206 9.72 10.69 -23.53
CA GLU A 206 9.68 12.02 -22.92
C GLU A 206 8.35 12.27 -22.22
N MET A 207 7.22 12.01 -22.89
CA MET A 207 5.89 12.24 -22.34
C MET A 207 5.62 11.41 -21.09
N GLU A 208 6.02 10.14 -21.08
CA GLU A 208 5.92 9.27 -19.90
C GLU A 208 6.75 9.82 -18.73
N ILE A 209 7.97 10.31 -19.00
CA ILE A 209 8.84 10.91 -17.98
C ILE A 209 8.22 12.17 -17.37
N LEU A 210 7.69 13.06 -18.20
CA LEU A 210 7.02 14.27 -17.74
C LEU A 210 5.77 13.94 -16.92
N LEU A 211 4.95 13.00 -17.41
CA LEU A 211 3.74 12.54 -16.69
C LEU A 211 4.06 11.95 -15.31
N MET A 212 5.20 11.27 -15.16
CA MET A 212 5.64 10.76 -13.85
C MET A 212 6.10 11.86 -12.88
N GLY A 213 6.58 12.99 -13.39
CA GLY A 213 7.19 14.05 -12.59
C GLY A 213 8.33 13.52 -11.70
N ARG A 214 8.46 14.05 -10.48
CA ARG A 214 9.48 13.59 -9.51
C ARG A 214 9.37 12.13 -9.10
N ARG A 215 8.24 11.45 -9.34
CA ARG A 215 8.09 10.04 -8.94
C ARG A 215 9.09 9.12 -9.63
N CYS A 216 9.62 9.52 -10.80
CA CYS A 216 10.64 8.78 -11.52
C CYS A 216 12.08 9.08 -11.07
N GLU A 217 12.30 10.02 -10.15
CA GLU A 217 13.64 10.47 -9.71
C GLU A 217 14.59 9.32 -9.33
N PRO A 218 14.20 8.35 -8.48
CA PRO A 218 15.14 7.30 -8.05
C PRO A 218 15.63 6.44 -9.21
N TYR A 219 14.83 6.33 -10.28
CA TYR A 219 15.21 5.59 -11.47
C TYR A 219 16.01 6.45 -12.44
N ILE A 220 15.56 7.68 -12.69
CA ILE A 220 16.29 8.62 -13.54
C ILE A 220 17.72 8.80 -13.04
N ARG A 221 17.93 8.94 -11.72
CA ARG A 221 19.27 9.03 -11.12
C ARG A 221 20.12 7.79 -11.43
N ARG A 222 19.58 6.58 -11.22
CA ARG A 222 20.30 5.33 -11.53
C ARG A 222 20.61 5.17 -13.02
N GLN A 223 19.70 5.57 -13.90
CA GLN A 223 19.93 5.50 -15.34
C GLN A 223 20.95 6.54 -15.79
N ARG A 224 20.90 7.74 -15.21
CA ARG A 224 21.90 8.79 -15.43
C ARG A 224 23.31 8.35 -15.03
N GLU A 225 23.46 7.67 -13.90
CA GLU A 225 24.75 7.15 -13.42
C GLU A 225 25.36 6.14 -14.40
N LYS A 226 24.52 5.33 -15.06
CA LYS A 226 24.94 4.32 -16.04
C LYS A 226 25.14 4.90 -17.45
N ALA A 227 24.37 5.92 -17.80
CA ALA A 227 24.40 6.54 -19.12
C ALA A 227 25.69 7.34 -19.34
N ARG A 228 26.14 7.39 -20.59
CA ARG A 228 27.29 8.19 -21.04
C ARG A 228 26.89 9.03 -22.25
N GLY A 229 27.68 10.08 -22.51
CA GLY A 229 27.52 10.93 -23.69
C GLY A 229 26.11 11.50 -23.84
N GLU A 230 25.57 11.40 -25.05
CA GLU A 230 24.28 12.00 -25.44
C GLU A 230 23.10 11.51 -24.61
N LEU A 231 23.08 10.23 -24.20
CA LEU A 231 21.97 9.69 -23.42
C LEU A 231 21.91 10.36 -22.04
N ARG A 232 23.07 10.58 -21.42
CA ARG A 232 23.15 11.29 -20.15
C ARG A 232 22.69 12.75 -20.29
N ALA A 233 23.09 13.42 -21.38
CA ALA A 233 22.62 14.77 -21.68
C ALA A 233 21.11 14.84 -21.92
N ALA A 234 20.53 13.83 -22.60
CA ALA A 234 19.09 13.72 -22.81
C ALA A 234 18.33 13.52 -21.49
N ILE A 235 18.82 12.64 -20.62
CA ILE A 235 18.29 12.44 -19.26
C ILE A 235 18.35 13.75 -18.45
N ASP A 236 19.48 14.46 -18.49
CA ASP A 236 19.66 15.72 -17.75
C ASP A 236 18.75 16.84 -18.27
N ARG A 237 18.47 16.86 -19.57
CA ARG A 237 17.53 17.81 -20.20
C ARG A 237 16.09 17.54 -19.77
N ILE A 238 15.62 16.29 -19.86
CA ILE A 238 14.23 15.98 -19.48
C ILE A 238 14.02 16.13 -17.97
N TRP A 239 15.03 15.83 -17.15
CA TRP A 239 14.94 16.01 -15.71
C TRP A 239 14.80 17.48 -15.31
N ARG A 240 15.52 18.39 -15.97
CA ARG A 240 15.33 19.84 -15.77
C ARG A 240 13.90 20.29 -16.09
N ARG A 241 13.29 19.75 -17.16
CA ARG A 241 11.88 20.03 -17.50
C ARG A 241 10.92 19.56 -16.42
N VAL A 242 11.10 18.33 -15.91
CA VAL A 242 10.32 17.81 -14.78
C VAL A 242 10.38 18.75 -13.57
N LEU A 243 11.58 19.21 -13.21
CA LEU A 243 11.76 20.12 -12.07
C LEU A 243 11.13 21.50 -12.30
N ALA A 244 11.17 22.01 -13.52
CA ALA A 244 10.57 23.29 -13.89
C ALA A 244 9.04 23.25 -13.85
N GLU A 245 8.44 22.23 -14.46
CA GLU A 245 6.97 22.06 -14.47
C GLU A 245 6.45 21.93 -13.02
N GLU A 246 7.08 21.14 -12.16
CA GLU A 246 6.63 21.05 -10.76
C GLU A 246 6.78 22.36 -9.97
N ALA A 247 7.77 23.20 -10.28
CA ALA A 247 7.90 24.51 -9.64
C ALA A 247 6.81 25.50 -10.09
N GLU A 248 6.20 25.29 -11.27
CA GLU A 248 5.03 26.04 -11.72
C GLU A 248 3.75 25.54 -11.06
N TRP A 249 3.58 24.22 -10.93
CA TRP A 249 2.38 23.63 -10.30
C TRP A 249 2.24 23.84 -8.78
N ASN A 250 3.34 24.17 -8.09
CA ASN A 250 3.34 24.45 -6.65
C ASN A 250 3.29 25.95 -6.31
N ARG A 251 3.17 26.83 -7.32
CA ARG A 251 2.87 28.26 -7.14
C ARG A 251 1.37 28.48 -7.16
#